data_AF-A0A6G8Q8D7-F1
#
_entry.id   AF-A0A6G8Q8D7-F1
#
_cell.length_a   1.000
_cell.length_b   1.000
_cell.length_c   1.000
_cell.angle_alpha   90.00
_cell.angle_beta   90.00
_cell.angle_gamma   90.00
#
_symmetry.space_group_name_H-M   'P 1'
#
loop_
_entity.id
_entity.type
_entity.pdbx_description
1 polymer ?
#
loop_
_entity_poly.entity_id
_entity_poly.type
_entity_poly.pdbx_seq_one_letter_code
_entity_poly.pdbx_strand_id
1 'polypeptide(L)' 'MQGDTMLRVDNVKDEDALEAVRDALDRLGVDYRFARAEPNEDRFPQTVYFYVPDDSAETVENAMQPLSEEHGFDAETL' A
#
# COMPACT_ATOMS: atom_id res chain seq x y z
N MET A 1 3.51 22.62 5.11
CA MET A 1 2.96 21.68 4.12
C MET A 1 3.51 20.34 4.52
N GLN A 2 2.71 19.48 5.14
CA GLN A 2 3.12 18.10 5.37
C GLN A 2 3.30 17.47 3.99
N GLY A 3 4.45 16.87 3.75
CA GLY A 3 4.72 16.18 2.49
C GLY A 3 3.88 14.91 2.42
N ASP A 4 3.56 14.48 1.20
CA ASP A 4 3.08 13.12 0.94
C ASP A 4 4.26 12.32 0.39
N THR A 5 4.47 11.10 0.87
CA THR A 5 5.34 10.08 0.25
C THR A 5 4.47 9.06 -0.50
N MET A 6 5.08 8.32 -1.43
CA MET A 6 4.37 7.30 -2.20
C MET A 6 4.69 5.90 -1.66
N LEU A 7 3.68 5.22 -1.15
CA LEU A 7 3.72 3.78 -0.88
C LEU A 7 3.53 3.01 -2.18
N ARG A 8 4.51 2.20 -2.56
CA ARG A 8 4.39 1.18 -3.62
C ARG A 8 4.11 -0.17 -2.99
N VAL A 9 3.08 -0.86 -3.46
CA VAL A 9 2.76 -2.24 -3.12
C VAL A 9 2.85 -3.08 -4.40
N ASP A 10 3.91 -3.86 -4.54
CA ASP A 10 4.18 -4.68 -5.71
C ASP A 10 3.69 -6.12 -5.55
N ASN A 11 3.42 -6.78 -6.67
CA ASN A 11 3.03 -8.21 -6.70
C ASN A 11 1.78 -8.51 -5.85
N VAL A 12 0.79 -7.61 -5.87
CA VAL A 12 -0.55 -7.86 -5.35
C VAL A 12 -1.21 -8.91 -6.26
N LYS A 13 -1.61 -10.07 -5.71
CA LYS A 13 -2.05 -11.24 -6.49
C LYS A 13 -3.56 -11.35 -6.67
N ASP A 14 -4.31 -10.67 -5.82
CA ASP A 14 -5.75 -10.79 -5.72
C ASP A 14 -6.35 -9.58 -4.99
N GLU A 15 -7.68 -9.50 -5.01
CA GLU A 15 -8.44 -8.43 -4.36
C GLU A 15 -8.32 -8.51 -2.83
N ASP A 16 -8.23 -9.71 -2.25
CA ASP A 16 -8.07 -9.90 -0.80
C ASP A 16 -6.76 -9.25 -0.30
N ALA A 17 -5.65 -9.43 -1.03
CA ALA A 17 -4.38 -8.77 -0.72
C ALA A 17 -4.47 -7.24 -0.82
N LEU A 18 -5.20 -6.71 -1.80
CA LEU A 18 -5.41 -5.26 -1.94
C LEU A 18 -6.29 -4.69 -0.81
N GLU A 19 -7.35 -5.42 -0.45
CA GLU A 19 -8.24 -5.05 0.64
C GLU A 19 -7.48 -5.05 1.97
N ALA A 20 -6.63 -6.05 2.22
CA ALA A 20 -5.79 -6.09 3.43
C ALA A 20 -4.87 -4.87 3.59
N VAL A 21 -4.29 -4.37 2.48
CA VAL A 21 -3.49 -3.14 2.48
C VAL A 21 -4.34 -1.93 2.86
N ARG A 22 -5.51 -1.77 2.24
CA ARG A 22 -6.44 -0.65 2.52
C ARG A 22 -6.91 -0.68 3.96
N ASP A 23 -7.33 -1.85 4.43
CA ASP A 23 -7.74 -2.10 5.81
C ASP A 23 -6.65 -1.72 6.82
N ALA A 24 -5.39 -2.03 6.51
CA ALA A 24 -4.28 -1.68 7.37
C ALA A 24 -4.06 -0.16 7.43
N LEU A 25 -4.11 0.54 6.28
CA LEU A 25 -4.00 1.99 6.24
C LEU A 25 -5.17 2.68 6.99
N ASP A 26 -6.39 2.16 6.84
CA ASP A 26 -7.58 2.63 7.56
C ASP A 26 -7.46 2.40 9.07
N ARG A 27 -6.94 1.24 9.51
CA ARG A 27 -6.70 0.94 10.94
C ARG A 27 -5.63 1.83 11.55
N LEU A 28 -4.63 2.23 10.77
CA LEU A 28 -3.63 3.20 11.20
C LEU A 28 -4.18 4.64 11.27
N GLY A 29 -5.37 4.90 10.72
CA GLY A 29 -5.94 6.24 10.64
C GLY A 29 -5.17 7.17 9.70
N VAL A 30 -4.51 6.60 8.70
CA VAL A 30 -3.71 7.34 7.72
C VAL A 30 -4.63 7.91 6.65
N ASP A 31 -4.50 9.20 6.36
CA ASP A 31 -5.24 9.84 5.26
C ASP A 31 -4.55 9.50 3.91
N TYR A 32 -4.75 8.27 3.45
CA TYR A 32 -4.12 7.77 2.23
C TYR A 32 -4.97 8.05 0.98
N ARG A 33 -4.31 8.17 -0.18
CA ARG A 33 -4.99 8.33 -1.48
C ARG A 33 -4.46 7.30 -2.48
N PHE A 34 -5.36 6.57 -3.13
CA PHE A 34 -4.98 5.70 -4.24
C PHE A 34 -4.47 6.55 -5.42
N ALA A 35 -3.28 6.21 -5.94
CA ALA A 35 -2.65 6.92 -7.03
C ALA A 35 -2.88 6.21 -8.38
N ARG A 36 -2.52 4.93 -8.48
CA ARG A 36 -2.66 4.11 -9.70
C ARG A 36 -2.40 2.63 -9.42
N ALA A 37 -2.78 1.76 -10.36
CA ALA A 37 -2.36 0.37 -10.43
C ALA A 37 -1.80 0.02 -11.83
N GLU A 38 -0.79 -0.84 -11.90
CA GLU A 38 -0.17 -1.34 -13.14
C GLU A 38 -0.14 -2.87 -13.12
N PRO A 39 -0.56 -3.59 -14.18
CA PRO A 39 -0.85 -3.13 -15.53
C PRO A 39 -2.22 -2.45 -15.73
N ASN A 40 -3.19 -2.63 -14.82
CA ASN A 40 -4.47 -1.90 -14.64
C ASN A 40 -5.27 -2.58 -13.50
N GLU A 41 -6.25 -1.89 -12.91
CA GLU A 41 -7.03 -2.36 -11.73
C GLU A 41 -7.74 -3.72 -11.92
N ASP A 42 -8.07 -4.11 -13.15
CA ASP A 42 -8.78 -5.37 -13.46
C ASP A 42 -7.86 -6.59 -13.66
N ARG A 43 -6.53 -6.45 -13.49
CA ARG A 43 -5.58 -7.53 -13.82
C ARG A 43 -4.52 -7.73 -12.75
N PHE A 44 -4.56 -8.91 -12.14
CA PHE A 44 -3.52 -9.40 -11.24
C PHE A 44 -2.50 -10.30 -11.97
N PRO A 45 -1.24 -10.37 -11.50
CA PRO A 45 -0.69 -9.56 -10.43
C PRO A 45 -0.53 -8.09 -10.83
N GLN A 46 -0.66 -7.17 -9.87
CA GLN A 46 -0.51 -5.74 -10.09
C GLN A 46 0.37 -5.06 -9.04
N THR A 47 0.97 -3.94 -9.45
CA THR A 47 1.63 -2.98 -8.57
C THR A 47 0.67 -1.84 -8.29
N VAL A 48 0.41 -1.55 -7.02
CA VAL A 48 -0.50 -0.49 -6.56
C VAL A 48 0.29 0.61 -5.87
N TYR A 49 -0.14 1.86 -6.08
CA TYR A 49 0.51 3.02 -5.50
C TYR A 49 -0.49 3.82 -4.65
N PHE A 50 -0.06 4.25 -3.47
CA PHE A 50 -0.81 5.13 -2.58
C PHE A 50 0.04 6.33 -2.19
N TYR A 51 -0.57 7.51 -2.06
CA TYR A 51 0.02 8.63 -1.35
C TYR A 51 -0.33 8.50 0.13
N VAL A 52 0.67 8.59 1.00
CA VAL A 52 0.51 8.62 2.46
C VAL A 52 1.26 9.83 3.02
N PRO A 53 0.84 10.39 4.16
CA PRO A 53 1.57 11.47 4.83
C PRO A 53 3.00 11.03 5.16
N ASP A 54 3.98 11.89 4.91
CA ASP A 54 5.40 11.63 5.17
C ASP A 54 5.67 11.27 6.65
N ASP A 55 4.99 11.95 7.58
CA ASP A 55 5.04 11.66 9.02
C ASP A 55 4.55 10.23 9.37
N SER A 56 3.84 9.56 8.47
CA SER A 56 3.31 8.20 8.64
C SER A 56 4.09 7.13 7.86
N ALA A 57 5.09 7.51 7.06
CA ALA A 57 5.83 6.60 6.18
C ALA A 57 6.39 5.37 6.92
N GLU A 58 7.16 5.61 7.98
CA GLU A 58 7.76 4.55 8.80
C GLU A 58 6.70 3.67 9.47
N THR A 59 5.59 4.26 9.92
CA THR A 59 4.49 3.51 10.55
C THR A 59 3.79 2.60 9.54
N VAL A 60 3.56 3.11 8.33
CA VAL A 60 2.97 2.36 7.23
C VAL A 60 3.89 1.22 6.81
N GLU A 61 5.19 1.46 6.59
CA GLU A 61 6.14 0.41 6.22
C GLU A 61 6.19 -0.73 7.25
N ASN A 62 6.23 -0.39 8.55
CA ASN A 62 6.20 -1.38 9.62
C ASN A 62 4.89 -2.19 9.62
N ALA A 63 3.75 -1.57 9.33
CA ALA A 63 2.47 -2.27 9.24
C ALA A 63 2.35 -3.15 7.99
N MET A 64 3.03 -2.80 6.90
CA MET A 64 3.01 -3.56 5.66
C MET A 64 3.89 -4.81 5.69
N GLN A 65 4.95 -4.85 6.51
CA GLN A 65 5.82 -6.03 6.66
C GLN A 65 5.06 -7.34 6.93
N PRO A 66 4.23 -7.45 7.99
CA PRO A 66 3.53 -8.71 8.26
C PRO A 66 2.53 -9.10 7.17
N LEU A 67 1.90 -8.11 6.51
CA LEU A 67 0.95 -8.35 5.43
C LEU A 67 1.66 -8.82 4.15
N SER A 68 2.83 -8.26 3.89
CA SER A 68 3.73 -8.67 2.80
C SER A 68 4.13 -10.14 2.95
N GLU A 69 4.46 -10.58 4.17
CA GLU A 69 4.76 -12.00 4.44
C GLU A 69 3.53 -12.91 4.30
N GLU A 70 2.35 -12.45 4.72
CA GLU A 70 1.10 -13.23 4.68
C GLU A 70 0.55 -13.41 3.26
N HIS A 71 0.52 -12.32 2.48
CA HIS A 71 -0.07 -12.31 1.13
C HIS A 71 0.98 -12.47 0.02
N GLY A 72 2.26 -12.35 0.35
CA GLY A 72 3.36 -12.49 -0.60
C GLY A 72 3.41 -11.38 -1.66
N PHE A 73 3.07 -10.16 -1.27
CA PHE A 73 3.33 -8.90 -1.99
C PHE A 73 4.55 -8.20 -1.37
N ASP A 74 5.11 -7.19 -2.01
CA ASP A 74 6.20 -6.36 -1.45
C ASP A 74 5.70 -4.92 -1.25
N ALA A 75 6.09 -4.24 -0.17
CA ALA A 75 5.65 -2.87 0.10
C ALA A 75 6.81 -1.98 0.57
N GLU A 76 6.93 -0.79 -0.01
CA GLU A 76 7.97 0.19 0.32
C GLU A 76 7.47 1.63 0.11
N THR A 77 7.96 2.58 0.91
CA THR A 77 7.75 4.02 0.65
C THR A 77 8.87 4.62 -0.21
N LEU A 78 8.54 5.58 -1.09
CA LEU A 78 9.42 6.19 -2.09
C LEU A 78 9.73 7.66 -1.84
#